data_AF-A0A363RP19-F1
#
_entry.id   AF-A0A363RP19-F1
#
_cell.length_a   1.000
_cell.length_b   1.000
_cell.length_c   1.000
_cell.angle_alpha   90.00
_cell.angle_beta   90.00
_cell.angle_gamma   90.00
#
_symmetry.space_group_name_H-M   'P 1'
#
loop_
_entity.id
_entity.type
_entity.pdbx_description
1 polymer ?
#
loop_
_entity_poly.entity_id
_entity_poly.type
_entity_poly.pdbx_seq_one_letter_code
_entity_poly.pdbx_strand_id
1 'polypeptide(L)'
;MEMSRATRSVQKEDVWQAADALLLEGKRPTIERVRQKIGRGSPNTVSPMLEAWFATLGPRLGAGGGGSVLNGEPDSALGNGLPPVLVQALQQVWEQVQAQAAQAADALLEPVREDLQAQQQALDDAQQALAQERSLMAQQRAATEQALAVAHAQIKMQSGRLADLEQAGRQKDQFAATQQQRLQVLEQELFANRKARDEADLAHAEQLRELQHSAQLQQHRALQELDRARQDTKQAMAAQRAEQEKLAKLEAQWQQDRQTLQGQREQQAAQLQQAQAQVQQLQHQLQSAQAAHAQAMALQSHQHETALAQLRLELAQAGRAGDAVAAADTGAGNGRRPMRSVAPAARPLRRLPGSRLRGKN
;
A
#
# COMPACT_ATOMS: atom_id res chain seq x y z
N MET A 1 -129.99 -99.22 -5.66
CA MET A 1 -130.84 -99.05 -4.46
C MET A 1 -129.91 -98.62 -3.34
N GLU A 2 -129.59 -97.33 -3.21
CA GLU A 2 -130.45 -96.16 -2.96
C GLU A 2 -130.92 -96.02 -1.51
N MET A 3 -130.44 -94.92 -0.94
CA MET A 3 -130.89 -94.13 0.22
C MET A 3 -132.11 -94.59 1.03
N SER A 4 -131.90 -94.69 2.35
CA SER A 4 -132.86 -94.17 3.34
C SER A 4 -132.13 -93.31 4.39
N ARG A 5 -132.29 -91.98 4.27
CA ARG A 5 -131.51 -90.97 5.02
C ARG A 5 -132.09 -90.74 6.42
N ALA A 6 -131.95 -91.71 7.31
CA ALA A 6 -132.38 -91.58 8.72
C ALA A 6 -131.28 -90.92 9.58
N THR A 7 -131.53 -89.68 10.05
CA THR A 7 -130.61 -88.91 10.90
C THR A 7 -130.57 -89.44 12.34
N ARG A 8 -129.81 -90.52 12.58
CA ARG A 8 -129.50 -90.98 13.94
C ARG A 8 -128.51 -90.03 14.63
N SER A 9 -128.87 -89.59 15.83
CA SER A 9 -127.97 -88.84 16.73
C SER A 9 -126.81 -89.73 17.21
N VAL A 10 -125.65 -89.11 17.42
CA VAL A 10 -124.48 -89.80 18.01
C VAL A 10 -124.81 -90.16 19.47
N GLN A 11 -124.50 -91.39 19.85
CA GLN A 11 -124.75 -91.92 21.19
C GLN A 11 -123.51 -91.78 22.07
N LYS A 12 -123.71 -91.80 23.39
CA LYS A 12 -122.63 -91.66 24.38
C LYS A 12 -121.62 -92.81 24.27
N GLU A 13 -122.10 -94.05 24.17
CA GLU A 13 -121.25 -95.24 24.04
C GLU A 13 -120.37 -95.22 22.78
N ASP A 14 -120.85 -94.68 21.64
CA ASP A 14 -120.03 -94.48 20.44
C ASP A 14 -118.80 -93.60 20.75
N VAL A 15 -119.01 -92.53 21.53
CA VAL A 15 -117.97 -91.57 21.94
C VAL A 15 -116.99 -92.19 22.93
N TRP A 16 -117.49 -92.98 23.88
CA TRP A 16 -116.68 -93.59 24.94
C TRP A 16 -115.79 -94.70 24.37
N GLN A 17 -116.32 -95.63 23.57
CA GLN A 17 -115.53 -96.68 22.93
C GLN A 17 -114.45 -96.12 21.99
N ALA A 18 -114.76 -95.04 21.26
CA ALA A 18 -113.78 -94.37 20.39
C ALA A 18 -112.68 -93.63 21.17
N ALA A 19 -112.97 -93.14 22.37
CA ALA A 19 -111.98 -92.53 23.25
C ALA A 19 -111.06 -93.59 23.89
N ASP A 20 -111.61 -94.69 24.39
CA ASP A 20 -110.86 -95.83 24.91
C ASP A 20 -109.93 -96.43 23.84
N ALA A 21 -110.44 -96.62 22.61
CA ALA A 21 -109.64 -97.12 21.49
C ALA A 21 -108.48 -96.19 21.11
N LEU A 22 -108.66 -94.87 21.15
CA LEU A 22 -107.58 -93.92 20.91
C LEU A 22 -106.53 -93.93 22.03
N LEU A 23 -106.95 -94.11 23.28
CA LEU A 23 -106.05 -94.23 24.42
C LEU A 23 -105.21 -95.52 24.36
N LEU A 24 -105.81 -96.64 23.91
CA LEU A 24 -105.08 -97.88 23.59
C LEU A 24 -104.12 -97.73 22.40
N GLU A 25 -104.43 -96.87 21.42
CA GLU A 25 -103.49 -96.47 20.36
C GLU A 25 -102.38 -95.49 20.83
N GLY A 26 -102.31 -95.17 22.13
CA GLY A 26 -101.35 -94.22 22.70
C GLY A 26 -101.61 -92.75 22.31
N LYS A 27 -102.78 -92.44 21.73
CA LYS A 27 -103.11 -91.12 21.17
C LYS A 27 -104.09 -90.40 22.09
N ARG A 28 -103.78 -89.14 22.46
CA ARG A 28 -104.69 -88.31 23.27
C ARG A 28 -106.08 -88.19 22.58
N PRO A 29 -107.18 -88.66 23.19
CA PRO A 29 -108.52 -88.53 22.64
C PRO A 29 -108.95 -87.06 22.66
N THR A 30 -109.00 -86.44 21.48
CA THR A 30 -109.51 -85.08 21.30
C THR A 30 -110.83 -85.13 20.52
N ILE A 31 -111.66 -84.10 20.67
CA ILE A 31 -112.99 -84.00 20.02
C ILE A 31 -112.88 -84.34 18.52
N GLU A 32 -111.87 -83.78 17.84
CA GLU A 32 -111.65 -84.00 16.41
C GLU A 32 -111.25 -85.44 16.07
N ARG A 33 -110.37 -86.08 16.87
CA ARG A 33 -109.93 -87.46 16.64
C ARG A 33 -111.03 -88.48 16.93
N VAL A 34 -111.82 -88.25 17.98
CA VAL A 34 -112.98 -89.11 18.31
C VAL A 34 -114.06 -88.97 17.23
N ARG A 35 -114.34 -87.75 16.77
CA ARG A 35 -115.22 -87.49 15.62
C ARG A 35 -114.72 -88.14 14.32
N GLN A 36 -113.41 -88.13 14.05
CA GLN A 36 -112.80 -88.86 12.93
C GLN A 36 -112.96 -90.39 13.08
N LYS A 37 -112.71 -90.95 14.27
CA LYS A 37 -112.80 -92.39 14.55
C LYS A 37 -114.24 -92.94 14.42
N ILE A 38 -115.26 -92.14 14.74
CA ILE A 38 -116.68 -92.48 14.64
C ILE A 38 -117.26 -92.14 13.24
N GLY A 39 -116.64 -91.19 12.52
CA GLY A 39 -117.04 -90.75 11.18
C GLY A 39 -118.30 -89.87 11.11
N ARG A 40 -118.88 -89.49 12.26
CA ARG A 40 -120.15 -88.76 12.37
C ARG A 40 -120.20 -87.91 13.65
N GLY A 41 -121.06 -86.90 13.64
CA GLY A 41 -121.31 -86.00 14.78
C GLY A 41 -120.84 -84.56 14.56
N SER A 42 -121.55 -83.63 15.19
CA SER A 42 -121.11 -82.24 15.33
C SER A 42 -120.14 -82.13 16.53
N PRO A 43 -119.11 -81.27 16.51
CA PRO A 43 -118.26 -81.00 17.67
C PRO A 43 -119.07 -80.70 18.94
N ASN A 44 -120.16 -79.94 18.81
CA ASN A 44 -121.06 -79.56 19.92
C ASN A 44 -121.77 -80.78 20.55
N THR A 45 -121.90 -81.89 19.84
CA THR A 45 -122.47 -83.14 20.37
C THR A 45 -121.41 -84.02 21.04
N VAL A 46 -120.21 -84.07 20.47
CA VAL A 46 -119.11 -84.93 20.97
C VAL A 46 -118.44 -84.32 22.21
N SER A 47 -118.30 -83.00 22.29
CA SER A 47 -117.60 -82.31 23.39
C SER A 47 -118.10 -82.70 24.79
N PRO A 48 -119.40 -82.55 25.15
CA PRO A 48 -119.87 -82.89 26.50
C PRO A 48 -119.81 -84.40 26.79
N MET A 49 -119.91 -85.26 25.77
CA MET A 49 -119.80 -86.72 25.94
C MET A 49 -118.36 -87.17 26.21
N LEU A 50 -117.39 -86.50 25.58
CA LEU A 50 -115.94 -86.71 25.77
C LEU A 50 -115.48 -86.21 27.15
N GLU A 51 -115.96 -85.04 27.57
CA GLU A 51 -115.65 -84.46 28.87
C GLU A 51 -116.18 -85.34 30.02
N ALA A 52 -117.40 -85.86 29.88
CA ALA A 52 -117.96 -86.85 30.79
C ALA A 52 -117.19 -88.19 30.82
N TRP A 53 -116.50 -88.57 29.74
CA TRP A 53 -115.60 -89.74 29.73
C TRP A 53 -114.33 -89.45 30.54
N PHE A 54 -113.64 -88.33 30.25
CA PHE A 54 -112.42 -87.90 30.94
C PHE A 54 -112.63 -87.78 32.46
N ALA A 55 -113.78 -87.25 32.90
CA ALA A 55 -114.13 -87.17 34.32
C ALA A 55 -114.13 -88.53 35.03
N THR A 56 -114.40 -89.63 34.32
CA THR A 56 -114.36 -91.00 34.87
C THR A 56 -113.02 -91.70 34.71
N LEU A 57 -112.05 -91.10 34.02
CA LEU A 57 -110.75 -91.72 33.72
C LEU A 57 -109.79 -91.66 34.91
N GLY A 58 -109.76 -90.53 35.64
CA GLY A 58 -108.88 -90.31 36.79
C GLY A 58 -108.96 -91.42 37.86
N PRO A 59 -110.17 -91.77 38.37
CA PRO A 59 -110.34 -92.85 39.34
C PRO A 59 -109.95 -94.25 38.83
N ARG A 60 -109.89 -94.46 37.51
CA ARG A 60 -109.58 -95.77 36.89
C ARG A 60 -108.09 -96.02 36.71
N LEU A 61 -107.26 -94.97 36.70
CA LEU A 61 -105.82 -95.06 36.41
C LEU A 61 -104.92 -95.02 37.66
N GLY A 62 -105.49 -95.08 38.88
CA GLY A 62 -104.74 -95.44 40.09
C GLY A 62 -103.56 -94.53 40.45
N ALA A 63 -103.63 -93.23 40.13
CA ALA A 63 -102.56 -92.25 40.36
C ALA A 63 -102.37 -91.86 41.85
N GLY A 64 -102.12 -92.86 42.71
CA GLY A 64 -101.99 -92.71 44.16
C GLY A 64 -101.24 -93.88 44.80
N GLY A 65 -99.90 -93.86 44.68
CA GLY A 65 -99.00 -94.81 45.34
C GLY A 65 -98.07 -95.55 44.36
N GLY A 66 -96.76 -95.28 44.45
CA GLY A 66 -95.75 -95.98 43.64
C GLY A 66 -94.40 -95.27 43.53
N GLY A 67 -93.54 -95.36 44.56
CA GLY A 67 -92.15 -94.91 44.48
C GLY A 67 -91.47 -94.63 45.83
N SER A 68 -90.69 -95.60 46.35
CA SER A 68 -89.72 -95.51 47.47
C SER A 68 -90.10 -94.63 48.68
N VAL A 69 -90.43 -95.13 49.88
CA VAL A 69 -90.11 -96.41 50.55
C VAL A 69 -88.62 -96.79 50.64
N LEU A 70 -87.77 -95.80 50.94
CA LEU A 70 -86.36 -96.00 51.37
C LEU A 70 -85.95 -95.16 52.60
N ASN A 71 -86.92 -94.69 53.39
CA ASN A 71 -86.72 -94.08 54.71
C ASN A 71 -87.95 -94.40 55.59
N GLY A 72 -87.99 -95.61 56.12
CA GLY A 72 -89.07 -96.09 56.98
C GLY A 72 -88.53 -97.00 58.06
N GLU A 73 -88.84 -96.68 59.32
CA GLU A 73 -88.43 -97.46 60.49
C GLU A 73 -89.15 -98.82 60.54
N PRO A 74 -88.55 -99.84 61.17
CA PRO A 74 -88.98 -101.23 61.00
C PRO A 74 -90.14 -101.62 61.94
N ASP A 75 -91.37 -101.22 61.63
CA ASP A 75 -92.54 -101.90 62.22
C ASP A 75 -93.84 -101.87 61.37
N SER A 76 -93.86 -102.67 60.29
CA SER A 76 -95.06 -103.31 59.74
C SER A 76 -94.68 -104.35 58.68
N ALA A 77 -94.76 -105.63 59.03
CA ALA A 77 -94.32 -106.71 58.15
C ALA A 77 -95.38 -107.10 57.10
N LEU A 78 -94.97 -107.17 55.82
CA LEU A 78 -95.69 -107.93 54.79
C LEU A 78 -94.73 -108.76 53.91
N GLY A 79 -94.49 -109.99 54.36
CA GLY A 79 -94.67 -111.14 53.45
C GLY A 79 -93.59 -111.48 52.42
N ASN A 80 -92.37 -110.94 52.47
CA ASN A 80 -91.26 -111.45 51.65
C ASN A 80 -89.87 -111.27 52.31
N GLY A 81 -89.73 -111.77 53.54
CA GLY A 81 -88.46 -111.77 54.26
C GLY A 81 -87.46 -112.75 53.65
N LEU A 82 -86.57 -112.25 52.77
CA LEU A 82 -85.31 -112.95 52.50
C LEU A 82 -84.59 -113.19 53.85
N PRO A 83 -83.97 -114.37 54.06
CA PRO A 83 -83.20 -114.63 55.28
C PRO A 83 -82.20 -113.49 55.56
N PRO A 84 -81.98 -113.08 56.82
CA PRO A 84 -81.11 -111.94 57.14
C PRO A 84 -79.68 -112.13 56.62
N VAL A 85 -79.22 -113.37 56.52
CA VAL A 85 -77.93 -113.75 55.89
C VAL A 85 -77.88 -113.39 54.40
N LEU A 86 -78.98 -113.53 53.65
CA LEU A 86 -79.07 -113.14 52.24
C LEU A 86 -79.15 -111.63 52.06
N VAL A 87 -79.82 -110.92 52.97
CA VAL A 87 -79.84 -109.44 52.97
C VAL A 87 -78.45 -108.88 53.28
N GLN A 88 -77.76 -109.41 54.30
CA GLN A 88 -76.37 -109.06 54.59
C GLN A 88 -75.43 -109.42 53.43
N ALA A 89 -75.58 -110.59 52.81
CA ALA A 89 -74.76 -110.95 51.65
C ALA A 89 -74.95 -109.99 50.46
N LEU A 90 -76.19 -109.56 50.17
CA LEU A 90 -76.46 -108.57 49.14
C LEU A 90 -75.91 -107.18 49.50
N GLN A 91 -75.98 -106.77 50.77
CA GLN A 91 -75.36 -105.53 51.24
C GLN A 91 -73.83 -105.57 51.11
N GLN A 92 -73.19 -106.67 51.53
CA GLN A 92 -71.73 -106.86 51.37
C GLN A 92 -71.30 -106.89 49.90
N VAL A 93 -72.06 -107.51 49.00
CA VAL A 93 -71.80 -107.46 47.56
C VAL A 93 -71.99 -106.05 47.01
N TRP A 94 -73.01 -105.30 47.46
CA TRP A 94 -73.21 -103.91 47.05
C TRP A 94 -72.10 -102.96 47.54
N GLU A 95 -71.64 -103.14 48.77
CA GLU A 95 -70.46 -102.44 49.32
C GLU A 95 -69.20 -102.77 48.53
N GLN A 96 -68.97 -104.04 48.18
CA GLN A 96 -67.85 -104.44 47.32
C GLN A 96 -67.94 -103.85 45.91
N VAL A 97 -69.14 -103.80 45.31
CA VAL A 97 -69.36 -103.17 44.00
C VAL A 97 -69.13 -101.66 44.05
N GLN A 98 -69.58 -100.96 45.09
CA GLN A 98 -69.27 -99.54 45.26
C GLN A 98 -67.79 -99.29 45.53
N ALA A 99 -67.11 -100.15 46.31
CA ALA A 99 -65.67 -100.06 46.52
C ALA A 99 -64.88 -100.28 45.22
N GLN A 100 -65.26 -101.27 44.41
CA GLN A 100 -64.66 -101.49 43.08
C GLN A 100 -64.96 -100.35 42.10
N ALA A 101 -66.18 -99.78 42.13
CA ALA A 101 -66.53 -98.64 41.30
C ALA A 101 -65.73 -97.37 41.67
N ALA A 102 -65.52 -97.12 42.97
CA ALA A 102 -64.65 -96.04 43.45
C ALA A 102 -63.19 -96.28 43.02
N GLN A 103 -62.65 -97.48 43.27
CA GLN A 103 -61.29 -97.85 42.86
C GLN A 103 -61.08 -97.75 41.34
N ALA A 104 -62.08 -98.12 40.54
CA ALA A 104 -62.04 -97.97 39.08
C ALA A 104 -62.14 -96.51 38.64
N ALA A 105 -62.91 -95.66 39.33
CA ALA A 105 -62.98 -94.24 39.06
C ALA A 105 -61.66 -93.53 39.42
N ASP A 106 -61.06 -93.82 40.57
CA ASP A 106 -59.75 -93.29 40.97
C ASP A 106 -58.65 -93.76 40.00
N ALA A 107 -58.63 -95.05 39.63
CA ALA A 107 -57.67 -95.58 38.65
C ALA A 107 -57.80 -94.98 37.23
N LEU A 108 -58.96 -94.42 36.88
CA LEU A 108 -59.17 -93.66 35.64
C LEU A 108 -58.85 -92.16 35.79
N LEU A 109 -58.84 -91.62 37.03
CA LEU A 109 -58.58 -90.22 37.32
C LEU A 109 -57.11 -89.92 37.60
N GLU A 110 -56.36 -90.85 38.21
CA GLU A 110 -54.92 -90.68 38.45
C GLU A 110 -54.11 -90.36 37.17
N PRO A 111 -54.20 -91.10 36.04
CA PRO A 111 -53.44 -90.72 34.83
C PRO A 111 -53.84 -89.35 34.28
N VAL A 112 -55.11 -88.92 34.46
CA VAL A 112 -55.57 -87.59 34.05
C VAL A 112 -55.02 -86.50 34.98
N ARG A 113 -54.79 -86.80 36.27
CA ARG A 113 -54.11 -85.90 37.23
C ARG A 113 -52.63 -85.79 36.90
N GLU A 114 -51.96 -86.91 36.60
CA GLU A 114 -50.55 -86.95 36.17
C GLU A 114 -50.34 -86.16 34.86
N ASP A 115 -51.15 -86.41 33.83
CA ASP A 115 -51.11 -85.68 32.55
C ASP A 115 -51.33 -84.16 32.73
N LEU A 116 -52.27 -83.77 33.60
CA LEU A 116 -52.58 -82.36 33.85
C LEU A 116 -51.48 -81.67 34.66
N GLN A 117 -50.88 -82.36 35.64
CA GLN A 117 -49.73 -81.86 36.40
C GLN A 117 -48.49 -81.72 35.49
N ALA A 118 -48.24 -82.70 34.61
CA ALA A 118 -47.16 -82.63 33.63
C ALA A 118 -47.35 -81.48 32.63
N GLN A 119 -48.60 -81.24 32.17
CA GLN A 119 -48.94 -80.09 31.34
C GLN A 119 -48.73 -78.75 32.06
N GLN A 120 -49.09 -78.65 33.34
CA GLN A 120 -48.82 -77.44 34.15
C GLN A 120 -47.32 -77.17 34.27
N GLN A 121 -46.52 -78.19 34.63
CA GLN A 121 -45.07 -78.07 34.70
C GLN A 121 -44.45 -77.65 33.36
N ALA A 122 -44.86 -78.27 32.25
CA ALA A 122 -44.39 -77.89 30.91
C ALA A 122 -44.79 -76.46 30.50
N LEU A 123 -45.94 -75.96 30.93
CA LEU A 123 -46.37 -74.57 30.71
C LEU A 123 -45.59 -73.57 31.57
N ASP A 124 -45.26 -73.92 32.82
CA ASP A 124 -44.47 -73.07 33.71
C ASP A 124 -43.00 -73.01 33.27
N ASP A 125 -42.42 -74.14 32.83
CA ASP A 125 -41.08 -74.19 32.25
C ASP A 125 -41.00 -73.37 30.94
N ALA A 126 -42.02 -73.49 30.06
CA ALA A 126 -42.10 -72.69 28.83
C ALA A 126 -42.24 -71.18 29.11
N GLN A 127 -43.02 -70.80 30.14
CA GLN A 127 -43.13 -69.41 30.58
C GLN A 127 -41.80 -68.88 31.14
N GLN A 128 -41.09 -69.68 31.95
CA GLN A 128 -39.78 -69.33 32.47
C GLN A 128 -38.73 -69.17 31.36
N ALA A 129 -38.68 -70.09 30.40
CA ALA A 129 -37.79 -69.99 29.24
C ALA A 129 -38.06 -68.72 28.40
N LEU A 130 -39.33 -68.41 28.12
CA LEU A 130 -39.73 -67.20 27.39
C LEU A 130 -39.41 -65.92 28.19
N ALA A 131 -39.55 -65.94 29.51
CA ALA A 131 -39.17 -64.81 30.36
C ALA A 131 -37.65 -64.58 30.36
N GLN A 132 -36.86 -65.67 30.43
CA GLN A 132 -35.40 -65.60 30.33
C GLN A 132 -34.97 -65.06 28.96
N GLU A 133 -35.51 -65.57 27.85
CA GLU A 133 -35.20 -65.08 26.49
C GLU A 133 -35.53 -63.59 26.36
N ARG A 134 -36.73 -63.17 26.80
CA ARG A 134 -37.12 -61.74 26.81
C ARG A 134 -36.17 -60.88 27.62
N SER A 135 -35.68 -61.37 28.77
CA SER A 135 -34.70 -60.64 29.58
C SER A 135 -33.35 -60.48 28.87
N LEU A 136 -32.86 -61.54 28.20
CA LEU A 136 -31.61 -61.51 27.44
C LEU A 136 -31.72 -60.58 26.22
N MET A 137 -32.84 -60.64 25.49
CA MET A 137 -33.12 -59.74 24.37
C MET A 137 -33.24 -58.27 24.81
N ALA A 138 -33.82 -58.00 25.99
CA ALA A 138 -33.87 -56.65 26.55
C ALA A 138 -32.48 -56.13 26.96
N GLN A 139 -31.64 -56.98 27.59
CA GLN A 139 -30.26 -56.64 27.93
C GLN A 139 -29.41 -56.38 26.67
N GLN A 140 -29.54 -57.21 25.64
CA GLN A 140 -28.85 -57.01 24.36
C GLN A 140 -29.25 -55.70 23.70
N ARG A 141 -30.56 -55.38 23.64
CA ARG A 141 -31.04 -54.09 23.11
C ARG A 141 -30.45 -52.91 23.87
N ALA A 142 -30.56 -52.90 25.19
CA ALA A 142 -29.98 -51.85 26.03
C ALA A 142 -28.47 -51.68 25.83
N ALA A 143 -27.72 -52.78 25.70
CA ALA A 143 -26.29 -52.74 25.39
C ALA A 143 -26.00 -52.15 24.00
N THR A 144 -26.78 -52.52 22.98
CA THR A 144 -26.62 -51.93 21.62
C THR A 144 -27.02 -50.45 21.57
N GLU A 145 -28.07 -50.04 22.28
CA GLU A 145 -28.49 -48.64 22.39
C GLU A 145 -27.43 -47.79 23.10
N GLN A 146 -26.82 -48.31 24.17
CA GLN A 146 -25.68 -47.67 24.84
C GLN A 146 -24.46 -47.57 23.94
N ALA A 147 -24.11 -48.64 23.21
CA ALA A 147 -23.00 -48.62 22.25
C ALA A 147 -23.22 -47.61 21.12
N LEU A 148 -24.44 -47.51 20.57
CA LEU A 148 -24.82 -46.51 19.58
C LEU A 148 -24.79 -45.09 20.15
N ALA A 149 -25.25 -44.87 21.38
CA ALA A 149 -25.18 -43.57 22.05
C ALA A 149 -23.72 -43.11 22.25
N VAL A 150 -22.83 -44.01 22.67
CA VAL A 150 -21.38 -43.74 22.80
C VAL A 150 -20.75 -43.47 21.43
N ALA A 151 -21.08 -44.26 20.40
CA ALA A 151 -20.58 -44.04 19.04
C ALA A 151 -21.03 -42.68 18.48
N HIS A 152 -22.30 -42.31 18.63
CA HIS A 152 -22.80 -40.98 18.22
C HIS A 152 -22.13 -39.83 18.99
N ALA A 153 -21.91 -39.99 20.30
CA ALA A 153 -21.18 -39.01 21.11
C ALA A 153 -19.71 -38.87 20.65
N GLN A 154 -19.05 -39.98 20.32
CA GLN A 154 -17.68 -40.00 19.81
C GLN A 154 -17.59 -39.37 18.42
N ILE A 155 -18.51 -39.69 17.50
CA ILE A 155 -18.59 -39.05 16.17
C ILE A 155 -18.79 -37.54 16.32
N LYS A 156 -19.71 -37.09 17.19
CA LYS A 156 -19.94 -35.66 17.44
C LYS A 156 -18.71 -34.95 18.02
N MET A 157 -17.98 -35.62 18.92
CA MET A 157 -16.72 -35.10 19.48
C MET A 157 -15.63 -35.01 18.40
N GLN A 158 -15.51 -36.02 17.54
CA GLN A 158 -14.56 -36.03 16.42
C GLN A 158 -14.90 -34.96 15.37
N SER A 159 -16.18 -34.78 14.99
CA SER A 159 -16.59 -33.74 14.04
C SER A 159 -16.37 -32.34 14.61
N GLY A 160 -16.58 -32.13 15.92
CA GLY A 160 -16.22 -30.88 16.59
C GLY A 160 -14.72 -30.61 16.50
N ARG A 161 -13.90 -31.58 16.89
CA ARG A 161 -12.44 -31.47 16.83
C ARG A 161 -11.91 -31.25 15.40
N LEU A 162 -12.56 -31.82 14.38
CA LEU A 162 -12.22 -31.56 12.97
C LEU A 162 -12.57 -30.12 12.58
N ALA A 163 -13.74 -29.60 12.97
CA ALA A 163 -14.11 -28.20 12.72
C ALA A 163 -13.17 -27.21 13.44
N ASP A 164 -12.76 -27.51 14.69
CA ASP A 164 -11.77 -26.73 15.43
C ASP A 164 -10.40 -26.71 14.72
N LEU A 165 -9.96 -27.86 14.18
CA LEU A 165 -8.72 -27.98 13.42
C LEU A 165 -8.79 -27.28 12.06
N GLU A 166 -9.92 -27.35 11.34
CA GLU A 166 -10.16 -26.56 10.12
C GLU A 166 -10.14 -25.06 10.40
N GLN A 167 -10.77 -24.61 11.49
CA GLN A 167 -10.76 -23.20 11.88
C GLN A 167 -9.35 -22.74 12.25
N ALA A 168 -8.60 -23.53 13.01
CA ALA A 168 -7.20 -23.24 13.34
C ALA A 168 -6.28 -23.27 12.10
N GLY A 169 -6.59 -24.08 11.09
CA GLY A 169 -5.96 -24.04 9.77
C GLY A 169 -6.23 -22.72 9.06
N ARG A 170 -7.50 -22.40 8.82
CA ARG A 170 -7.93 -21.15 8.16
C ARG A 170 -7.37 -19.90 8.83
N GLN A 171 -7.28 -19.87 10.17
CA GLN A 171 -6.65 -18.77 10.92
C GLN A 171 -5.14 -18.65 10.65
N LYS A 172 -4.40 -19.77 10.55
CA LYS A 172 -2.98 -19.77 10.18
C LYS A 172 -2.78 -19.33 8.74
N ASP A 173 -3.63 -19.78 7.81
CA ASP A 173 -3.55 -19.41 6.39
C ASP A 173 -3.82 -17.91 6.20
N GLN A 174 -4.84 -17.36 6.87
CA GLN A 174 -5.14 -15.92 6.90
C GLN A 174 -3.98 -15.10 7.50
N PHE A 175 -3.38 -15.58 8.60
CA PHE A 175 -2.21 -14.93 9.19
C PHE A 175 -1.02 -14.97 8.23
N ALA A 176 -0.70 -16.12 7.63
CA ALA A 176 0.38 -16.28 6.67
C ALA A 176 0.21 -15.37 5.45
N ALA A 177 -0.99 -15.32 4.86
CA ALA A 177 -1.31 -14.41 3.76
C ALA A 177 -1.13 -12.93 4.16
N THR A 178 -1.56 -12.56 5.38
CA THR A 178 -1.38 -11.20 5.92
C THR A 178 0.09 -10.85 6.10
N GLN A 179 0.93 -11.77 6.59
CA GLN A 179 2.38 -11.53 6.70
C GLN A 179 3.05 -11.48 5.33
N GLN A 180 2.65 -12.32 4.37
CA GLN A 180 3.19 -12.29 3.01
C GLN A 180 2.86 -10.96 2.31
N GLN A 181 1.64 -10.44 2.46
CA GLN A 181 1.28 -9.11 1.96
C GLN A 181 2.12 -8.00 2.60
N ARG A 182 2.36 -8.06 3.92
CA ARG A 182 3.24 -7.09 4.62
C ARG A 182 4.69 -7.16 4.13
N LEU A 183 5.22 -8.36 3.92
CA LEU A 183 6.57 -8.54 3.36
C LEU A 183 6.65 -7.97 1.95
N GLN A 184 5.68 -8.23 1.08
CA GLN A 184 5.63 -7.68 -0.28
C GLN A 184 5.57 -6.14 -0.30
N VAL A 185 4.84 -5.52 0.64
CA VAL A 185 4.82 -4.05 0.79
C VAL A 185 6.19 -3.53 1.25
N LEU A 186 6.78 -4.13 2.28
CA LEU A 186 8.11 -3.75 2.78
C LEU A 186 9.22 -3.95 1.74
N GLU A 187 9.14 -4.99 0.90
CA GLU A 187 10.05 -5.22 -0.22
C GLU A 187 9.91 -4.13 -1.30
N GLN A 188 8.69 -3.71 -1.61
CA GLN A 188 8.41 -2.60 -2.53
C GLN A 188 8.90 -1.25 -1.96
N GLU A 189 8.67 -0.99 -0.67
CA GLU A 189 9.17 0.20 0.02
C GLU A 189 10.70 0.25 0.05
N LEU A 190 11.37 -0.87 0.37
CA LEU A 190 12.83 -0.98 0.33
C LEU A 190 13.40 -0.83 -1.08
N PHE A 191 12.74 -1.37 -2.10
CA PHE A 191 13.14 -1.19 -3.50
C PHE A 191 12.99 0.27 -3.94
N ALA A 192 11.86 0.90 -3.64
CA ALA A 192 11.61 2.32 -3.94
C ALA A 192 12.59 3.24 -3.20
N ASN A 193 12.90 2.95 -1.92
CA ASN A 193 13.86 3.71 -1.13
C ASN A 193 15.30 3.60 -1.66
N ARG A 194 15.73 2.39 -2.06
CA ARG A 194 17.01 2.18 -2.75
C ARG A 194 17.08 2.96 -4.06
N LYS A 195 16.08 2.80 -4.93
CA LYS A 195 16.03 3.51 -6.22
C LYS A 195 16.06 5.04 -6.05
N ALA A 196 15.28 5.58 -5.11
CA ALA A 196 15.27 7.02 -4.82
C ALA A 196 16.62 7.52 -4.26
N ARG A 197 17.34 6.67 -3.51
CA ARG A 197 18.70 6.96 -3.06
C ARG A 197 19.69 6.91 -4.22
N ASP A 198 19.65 5.88 -5.06
CA ASP A 198 20.55 5.74 -6.22
C ASP A 198 20.37 6.93 -7.18
N GLU A 199 19.12 7.39 -7.39
CA GLU A 199 18.80 8.59 -8.16
C GLU A 199 19.32 9.88 -7.51
N ALA A 200 19.28 9.99 -6.18
CA ALA A 200 19.83 11.14 -5.45
C ALA A 200 21.38 11.16 -5.43
N ASP A 201 22.02 10.00 -5.22
CA ASP A 201 23.47 9.84 -5.23
C ASP A 201 24.04 10.13 -6.64
N LEU A 202 23.32 9.73 -7.71
CA LEU A 202 23.63 10.11 -9.10
C LEU A 202 23.48 11.62 -9.35
N ALA A 203 22.34 12.22 -9.00
CA ALA A 203 22.09 13.65 -9.19
C ALA A 203 23.11 14.51 -8.42
N HIS A 204 23.52 14.08 -7.22
CA HIS A 204 24.57 14.76 -6.45
C HIS A 204 25.95 14.63 -7.12
N ALA A 205 26.29 13.45 -7.66
CA ALA A 205 27.53 13.25 -8.42
C ALA A 205 27.57 14.11 -9.71
N GLU A 206 26.43 14.35 -10.36
CA GLU A 206 26.32 15.25 -11.51
C GLU A 206 26.50 16.72 -11.11
N GLN A 207 25.81 17.19 -10.07
CA GLN A 207 26.01 18.54 -9.50
C GLN A 207 27.48 18.79 -9.12
N LEU A 208 28.15 17.81 -8.49
CA LEU A 208 29.57 17.92 -8.15
C LEU A 208 30.46 18.02 -9.39
N ARG A 209 30.15 17.30 -10.48
CA ARG A 209 30.88 17.41 -11.76
C ARG A 209 30.68 18.78 -12.41
N GLU A 210 29.47 19.33 -12.40
CA GLU A 210 29.19 20.68 -12.94
C GLU A 210 29.90 21.78 -12.14
N LEU A 211 29.90 21.67 -10.80
CA LEU A 211 30.64 22.58 -9.93
C LEU A 211 32.16 22.47 -10.14
N GLN A 212 32.70 21.26 -10.28
CA GLN A 212 34.12 21.05 -10.60
C GLN A 212 34.49 21.60 -11.98
N HIS A 213 33.66 21.36 -12.99
CA HIS A 213 33.91 21.84 -14.35
C HIS A 213 33.83 23.37 -14.45
N SER A 214 32.82 24.00 -13.84
CA SER A 214 32.72 25.46 -13.79
C SER A 214 33.86 26.09 -13.00
N ALA A 215 34.30 25.49 -11.89
CA ALA A 215 35.48 25.94 -11.15
C ALA A 215 36.78 25.80 -11.97
N GLN A 216 36.98 24.70 -12.71
CA GLN A 216 38.12 24.53 -13.63
C GLN A 216 38.11 25.60 -14.73
N LEU A 217 36.96 25.88 -15.35
CA LEU A 217 36.82 26.93 -16.36
C LEU A 217 37.13 28.32 -15.78
N GLN A 218 36.70 28.61 -14.55
CA GLN A 218 37.03 29.86 -13.86
C GLN A 218 38.53 29.96 -13.56
N GLN A 219 39.16 28.88 -13.07
CA GLN A 219 40.61 28.83 -12.84
C GLN A 219 41.41 29.05 -14.12
N HIS A 220 41.03 28.40 -15.23
CA HIS A 220 41.69 28.60 -16.53
C HIS A 220 41.56 30.05 -17.03
N ARG A 221 40.38 30.68 -16.89
CA ARG A 221 40.21 32.11 -17.24
C ARG A 221 41.06 33.03 -16.36
N ALA A 222 41.05 32.83 -15.05
CA ALA A 222 41.86 33.63 -14.12
C ALA A 222 43.37 33.51 -14.38
N LEU A 223 43.86 32.32 -14.77
CA LEU A 223 45.25 32.12 -15.19
C LEU A 223 45.56 32.83 -16.51
N GLN A 224 44.67 32.78 -17.50
CA GLN A 224 44.82 33.51 -18.76
C GLN A 224 44.81 35.03 -18.56
N GLU A 225 43.95 35.55 -17.67
CA GLU A 225 43.91 36.97 -17.29
C GLU A 225 45.19 37.39 -16.55
N LEU A 226 45.71 36.56 -15.64
CA LEU A 226 46.98 36.81 -14.96
C LEU A 226 48.17 36.82 -15.92
N ASP A 227 48.25 35.88 -16.85
CA ASP A 227 49.33 35.84 -17.85
C ASP A 227 49.21 36.96 -18.89
N ARG A 228 47.99 37.39 -19.22
CA ARG A 228 47.77 38.63 -19.98
C ARG A 228 48.26 39.85 -19.21
N ALA A 229 47.88 40.01 -17.95
CA ALA A 229 48.35 41.13 -17.12
C ALA A 229 49.88 41.14 -16.94
N ARG A 230 50.52 39.96 -16.85
CA ARG A 230 51.99 39.80 -16.88
C ARG A 230 52.61 40.23 -18.21
N GLN A 231 51.96 39.93 -19.34
CA GLN A 231 52.41 40.38 -20.65
C GLN A 231 52.24 41.90 -20.84
N ASP A 232 51.08 42.44 -20.44
CA ASP A 232 50.76 43.86 -20.56
C ASP A 232 51.69 44.71 -19.66
N THR A 233 51.95 44.28 -18.42
CA THR A 233 52.93 44.93 -17.53
C THR A 233 54.38 44.80 -18.05
N LYS A 234 54.76 43.65 -18.64
CA LYS A 234 56.07 43.49 -19.31
C LYS A 234 56.22 44.42 -20.51
N GLN A 235 55.17 44.59 -21.32
CA GLN A 235 55.14 45.53 -22.43
C GLN A 235 55.21 46.99 -21.95
N ALA A 236 54.46 47.35 -20.91
CA ALA A 236 54.52 48.68 -20.30
C ALA A 236 55.91 49.01 -19.73
N MET A 237 56.56 48.07 -19.04
CA MET A 237 57.94 48.23 -18.57
C MET A 237 58.95 48.35 -19.72
N ALA A 238 58.76 47.62 -20.82
CA ALA A 238 59.61 47.74 -22.01
C ALA A 238 59.43 49.10 -22.71
N ALA A 239 58.18 49.57 -22.85
CA ALA A 239 57.87 50.89 -23.38
C ALA A 239 58.44 52.01 -22.50
N GLN A 240 58.29 51.92 -21.17
CA GLN A 240 58.86 52.89 -20.23
C GLN A 240 60.38 52.97 -20.35
N ARG A 241 61.08 51.83 -20.50
CA ARG A 241 62.54 51.81 -20.76
C ARG A 241 62.89 52.43 -22.10
N ALA A 242 62.11 52.17 -23.15
CA ALA A 242 62.33 52.79 -24.46
C ALA A 242 62.12 54.31 -24.45
N GLU A 243 61.14 54.84 -23.70
CA GLU A 243 60.99 56.28 -23.48
C GLU A 243 62.12 56.86 -22.61
N GLN A 244 62.54 56.17 -21.55
CA GLN A 244 63.72 56.58 -20.76
C GLN A 244 65.00 56.63 -21.61
N GLU A 245 65.21 55.66 -22.50
CA GLU A 245 66.30 55.68 -23.46
C GLU A 245 66.20 56.85 -24.47
N LYS A 246 65.00 57.16 -24.97
CA LYS A 246 64.78 58.32 -25.85
C LYS A 246 65.08 59.63 -25.14
N LEU A 247 64.59 59.78 -23.91
CA LEU A 247 64.85 60.95 -23.07
C LEU A 247 66.34 61.10 -22.79
N ALA A 248 67.03 60.03 -22.37
CA ALA A 248 68.48 60.04 -22.16
C ALA A 248 69.28 60.36 -23.44
N LYS A 249 68.81 59.91 -24.62
CA LYS A 249 69.40 60.26 -25.93
C LYS A 249 69.18 61.74 -26.28
N LEU A 250 67.98 62.28 -26.02
CA LEU A 250 67.67 63.71 -26.20
C LEU A 250 68.43 64.61 -25.22
N GLU A 251 68.58 64.18 -23.96
CA GLU A 251 69.39 64.87 -22.96
C GLU A 251 70.88 64.86 -23.36
N ALA A 252 71.41 63.72 -23.82
CA ALA A 252 72.78 63.64 -24.33
C ALA A 252 73.00 64.55 -25.55
N GLN A 253 72.06 64.58 -26.50
CA GLN A 253 72.07 65.50 -27.64
C GLN A 253 72.05 66.96 -27.17
N TRP A 254 71.15 67.32 -26.24
CA TRP A 254 71.08 68.67 -25.69
C TRP A 254 72.36 69.09 -24.95
N GLN A 255 73.00 68.19 -24.21
CA GLN A 255 74.29 68.48 -23.57
C GLN A 255 75.41 68.65 -24.62
N GLN A 256 75.40 67.88 -25.70
CA GLN A 256 76.35 68.02 -26.82
C GLN A 256 76.15 69.34 -27.59
N ASP A 257 74.90 69.70 -27.91
CA ASP A 257 74.54 70.98 -28.52
C ASP A 257 74.91 72.16 -27.60
N ARG A 258 74.68 72.02 -26.29
CA ARG A 258 75.11 73.00 -25.29
C ARG A 258 76.63 73.14 -25.23
N GLN A 259 77.38 72.04 -25.23
CA GLN A 259 78.85 72.06 -25.24
C GLN A 259 79.41 72.69 -26.52
N THR A 260 78.84 72.37 -27.69
CA THR A 260 79.26 72.98 -28.95
C THR A 260 78.91 74.46 -29.04
N LEU A 261 77.75 74.88 -28.52
CA LEU A 261 77.39 76.31 -28.39
C LEU A 261 78.26 77.06 -27.38
N GLN A 262 78.71 76.40 -26.30
CA GLN A 262 79.71 76.97 -25.38
C GLN A 262 81.06 77.13 -26.08
N GLY A 263 81.56 76.11 -26.78
CA GLY A 263 82.79 76.19 -27.56
C GLY A 263 82.74 77.26 -28.67
N GLN A 264 81.61 77.40 -29.37
CA GLN A 264 81.40 78.48 -30.34
C GLN A 264 81.41 79.87 -29.68
N ARG A 265 80.81 80.02 -28.49
CA ARG A 265 80.86 81.26 -27.72
C ARG A 265 82.27 81.59 -27.22
N GLU A 266 83.04 80.60 -26.80
CA GLU A 266 84.44 80.75 -26.39
C GLU A 266 85.32 81.13 -27.59
N GLN A 267 85.10 80.52 -28.76
CA GLN A 267 85.75 80.92 -30.02
C GLN A 267 85.40 82.35 -30.42
N GLN A 268 84.12 82.75 -30.35
CA GLN A 268 83.70 84.13 -30.63
C GLN A 268 84.27 85.12 -29.61
N ALA A 269 84.33 84.77 -28.32
CA ALA A 269 84.95 85.59 -27.29
C ALA A 269 86.47 85.75 -27.53
N ALA A 270 87.17 84.69 -27.91
CA ALA A 270 88.59 84.74 -28.27
C ALA A 270 88.82 85.58 -29.54
N GLN A 271 87.98 85.46 -30.56
CA GLN A 271 88.02 86.31 -31.76
C GLN A 271 87.76 87.78 -31.42
N LEU A 272 86.80 88.08 -30.54
CA LEU A 272 86.54 89.43 -30.05
C LEU A 272 87.70 89.99 -29.22
N GLN A 273 88.34 89.18 -28.37
CA GLN A 273 89.55 89.57 -27.64
C GLN A 273 90.73 89.82 -28.58
N GLN A 274 90.93 89.00 -29.61
CA GLN A 274 91.95 89.22 -30.64
C GLN A 274 91.68 90.51 -31.44
N ALA A 275 90.42 90.76 -31.83
CA ALA A 275 90.03 92.00 -32.50
C ALA A 275 90.18 93.24 -31.59
N GLN A 276 89.87 93.13 -30.30
CA GLN A 276 90.10 94.18 -29.30
C GLN A 276 91.60 94.45 -29.12
N ALA A 277 92.45 93.41 -29.05
CA ALA A 277 93.89 93.55 -28.99
C ALA A 277 94.47 94.21 -30.27
N GLN A 278 93.96 93.85 -31.46
CA GLN A 278 94.31 94.51 -32.72
C GLN A 278 93.89 95.98 -32.73
N VAL A 279 92.69 96.31 -32.23
CA VAL A 279 92.23 97.70 -32.10
C VAL A 279 93.09 98.48 -31.09
N GLN A 280 93.48 97.88 -29.96
CA GLN A 280 94.40 98.48 -29.00
C GLN A 280 95.80 98.70 -29.59
N GLN A 281 96.32 97.75 -30.36
CA GLN A 281 97.59 97.90 -31.09
C GLN A 281 97.51 99.04 -32.12
N LEU A 282 96.44 99.12 -32.91
CA LEU A 282 96.22 100.20 -33.87
C LEU A 282 96.01 101.55 -33.19
N GLN A 283 95.32 101.61 -32.05
CA GLN A 283 95.20 102.83 -31.23
C GLN A 283 96.56 103.26 -30.66
N HIS A 284 97.39 102.32 -30.20
CA HIS A 284 98.73 102.62 -29.71
C HIS A 284 99.68 103.07 -30.84
N GLN A 285 99.57 102.48 -32.03
CA GLN A 285 100.26 102.96 -33.25
C GLN A 285 99.78 104.35 -33.67
N LEU A 286 98.48 104.65 -33.57
CA LEU A 286 97.94 105.98 -33.84
C LEU A 286 98.46 106.99 -32.81
N GLN A 287 98.46 106.64 -31.52
CA GLN A 287 98.98 107.48 -30.44
C GLN A 287 100.49 107.72 -30.56
N SER A 288 101.28 106.71 -30.93
CA SER A 288 102.72 106.88 -31.12
C SER A 288 103.05 107.67 -32.40
N ALA A 289 102.26 107.52 -33.48
CA ALA A 289 102.34 108.37 -34.66
C ALA A 289 101.92 109.83 -34.36
N GLN A 290 100.88 110.03 -33.55
CA GLN A 290 100.46 111.36 -33.06
C GLN A 290 101.51 111.98 -32.13
N ALA A 291 102.13 111.19 -31.25
CA ALA A 291 103.21 111.66 -30.38
C ALA A 291 104.48 112.00 -31.18
N ALA A 292 104.85 111.19 -32.18
CA ALA A 292 105.94 111.49 -33.09
C ALA A 292 105.66 112.75 -33.94
N HIS A 293 104.42 112.94 -34.39
CA HIS A 293 104.00 114.16 -35.08
C HIS A 293 104.02 115.38 -34.14
N ALA A 294 103.55 115.25 -32.90
CA ALA A 294 103.63 116.31 -31.89
C ALA A 294 105.08 116.66 -31.52
N GLN A 295 105.98 115.67 -31.45
CA GLN A 295 107.42 115.88 -31.27
C GLN A 295 108.05 116.57 -32.49
N ALA A 296 107.66 116.20 -33.72
CA ALA A 296 108.12 116.88 -34.93
C ALA A 296 107.64 118.34 -34.98
N MET A 297 106.38 118.61 -34.61
CA MET A 297 105.83 119.96 -34.50
C MET A 297 106.51 120.76 -33.36
N ALA A 298 106.84 120.12 -32.23
CA ALA A 298 107.58 120.76 -31.14
C ALA A 298 109.04 121.07 -31.52
N LEU A 299 109.69 120.20 -32.29
CA LEU A 299 111.02 120.47 -32.86
C LEU A 299 110.96 121.63 -33.87
N GLN A 300 109.92 121.70 -34.71
CA GLN A 300 109.68 122.86 -35.58
C GLN A 300 109.42 124.15 -34.78
N SER A 301 108.55 124.13 -33.75
CA SER A 301 108.30 125.31 -32.94
C SER A 301 109.56 125.78 -32.22
N HIS A 302 110.39 124.87 -31.71
CA HIS A 302 111.63 125.23 -31.03
C HIS A 302 112.73 125.71 -32.00
N GLN A 303 112.73 125.23 -33.25
CA GLN A 303 113.54 125.82 -34.34
C GLN A 303 113.07 127.24 -34.69
N HIS A 304 111.75 127.51 -34.69
CA HIS A 304 111.21 128.86 -34.88
C HIS A 304 111.50 129.79 -33.69
N GLU A 305 111.40 129.30 -32.45
CA GLU A 305 111.75 130.07 -31.24
C GLU A 305 113.23 130.42 -31.18
N THR A 306 114.13 129.48 -31.53
CA THR A 306 115.58 129.73 -31.53
C THR A 306 115.99 130.70 -32.64
N ALA A 307 115.38 130.64 -33.82
CA ALA A 307 115.56 131.66 -34.87
C ALA A 307 115.08 133.05 -34.42
N LEU A 308 113.94 133.14 -33.73
CA LEU A 308 113.43 134.40 -33.16
C LEU A 308 114.27 134.91 -31.99
N ALA A 309 114.91 134.02 -31.23
CA ALA A 309 115.84 134.39 -30.15
C ALA A 309 117.15 134.97 -30.69
N GLN A 310 117.68 134.41 -31.78
CA GLN A 310 118.86 134.93 -32.48
C GLN A 310 118.60 136.35 -33.01
N LEU A 311 117.50 136.55 -33.74
CA LEU A 311 117.09 137.88 -34.24
C LEU A 311 116.87 138.92 -33.12
N ARG A 312 116.44 138.49 -31.93
CA ARG A 312 116.31 139.38 -30.75
C ARG A 312 117.63 139.76 -30.10
N LEU A 313 118.67 138.93 -30.23
CA LEU A 313 119.98 139.22 -29.63
C LEU A 313 120.75 140.29 -30.42
N GLU A 314 120.69 140.23 -31.75
CA GLU A 314 121.33 141.20 -32.65
C GLU A 314 120.69 142.59 -32.54
N LEU A 315 119.36 142.66 -32.42
CA LEU A 315 118.60 143.90 -32.23
C LEU A 315 118.84 144.61 -30.88
N ALA A 316 119.46 143.94 -29.90
CA ALA A 316 119.69 144.52 -28.57
C ALA A 316 121.01 145.30 -28.44
N GLN A 317 121.96 145.13 -29.37
CA GLN A 317 123.31 145.72 -29.27
C GLN A 317 123.47 147.06 -30.02
N ALA A 318 122.52 147.40 -30.90
CA ALA A 318 122.56 148.62 -31.73
C ALA A 318 121.38 149.57 -31.43
N GLY A 319 121.35 150.13 -30.22
CA GLY A 319 120.54 151.33 -29.95
C GLY A 319 121.18 152.60 -30.54
N ARG A 320 120.45 153.67 -30.87
CA ARG A 320 119.01 153.98 -30.69
C ARG A 320 118.55 154.96 -31.80
N ALA A 321 117.24 155.18 -31.91
CA ALA A 321 116.53 156.07 -32.85
C ALA A 321 116.47 155.59 -34.32
N GLY A 322 115.53 156.15 -35.09
CA GLY A 322 115.23 155.78 -36.48
C GLY A 322 113.74 155.98 -36.80
N ASP A 323 113.39 157.13 -37.39
CA ASP A 323 112.00 157.56 -37.65
C ASP A 323 111.50 157.27 -39.09
N ALA A 324 110.18 157.08 -39.19
CA ALA A 324 109.31 157.44 -40.32
C ALA A 324 109.42 156.69 -41.69
N VAL A 325 108.45 157.01 -42.56
CA VAL A 325 108.22 156.56 -43.96
C VAL A 325 107.84 155.06 -44.09
N ALA A 326 106.69 154.59 -44.59
CA ALA A 326 105.55 155.04 -45.41
C ALA A 326 105.53 154.52 -46.88
N ALA A 327 104.34 154.02 -47.28
CA ALA A 327 103.82 153.78 -48.64
C ALA A 327 104.31 152.57 -49.50
N ALA A 328 103.33 151.99 -50.22
CA ALA A 328 103.39 151.19 -51.46
C ALA A 328 104.10 149.81 -51.47
N ASP A 329 103.95 148.94 -52.48
CA ASP A 329 102.76 148.47 -53.26
C ASP A 329 103.17 147.23 -54.12
N THR A 330 102.22 146.37 -54.53
CA THR A 330 102.37 145.20 -55.46
C THR A 330 103.28 144.03 -55.00
N GLY A 331 103.17 142.78 -55.50
CA GLY A 331 102.20 142.16 -56.43
C GLY A 331 102.53 140.69 -56.81
N ALA A 332 101.58 139.98 -57.45
CA ALA A 332 101.67 138.72 -58.25
C ALA A 332 102.60 137.54 -57.81
N GLY A 333 102.07 136.35 -57.49
CA GLY A 333 101.93 135.22 -58.45
C GLY A 333 102.88 134.04 -58.09
N ASN A 334 102.84 132.81 -58.65
CA ASN A 334 101.90 132.08 -59.53
C ASN A 334 102.24 130.55 -59.54
N GLY A 335 101.24 129.65 -59.73
CA GLY A 335 101.43 128.20 -60.03
C GLY A 335 101.59 127.25 -58.83
N ARG A 336 101.44 125.92 -58.96
CA ARG A 336 101.03 125.09 -60.12
C ARG A 336 100.42 123.72 -59.69
N ARG A 337 99.61 123.11 -60.56
CA ARG A 337 99.03 121.73 -60.51
C ARG A 337 100.05 120.69 -61.04
N PRO A 338 99.89 119.32 -60.93
CA PRO A 338 98.70 118.56 -61.39
C PRO A 338 98.38 117.13 -60.79
N MET A 339 97.22 116.57 -61.19
CA MET A 339 96.87 115.16 -61.58
C MET A 339 97.31 113.92 -60.75
N ARG A 340 96.54 112.80 -60.67
CA ARG A 340 95.59 112.28 -61.69
C ARG A 340 94.26 111.58 -61.23
N SER A 341 94.22 110.27 -60.99
CA SER A 341 93.03 109.39 -61.20
C SER A 341 93.15 108.00 -60.51
N VAL A 342 92.18 107.04 -60.47
CA VAL A 342 90.96 106.73 -61.28
C VAL A 342 89.82 106.10 -60.42
N ALA A 343 88.63 105.89 -61.01
CA ALA A 343 87.50 105.04 -60.53
C ALA A 343 87.47 103.68 -61.32
N PRO A 344 86.37 102.93 -61.61
CA PRO A 344 84.91 102.96 -61.25
C PRO A 344 84.44 101.67 -60.49
N ALA A 345 83.24 101.46 -59.90
CA ALA A 345 81.84 101.96 -59.98
C ALA A 345 80.83 101.06 -60.75
N ALA A 346 79.72 100.64 -60.09
CA ALA A 346 78.49 100.07 -60.68
C ALA A 346 77.28 100.06 -59.69
N ARG A 347 76.06 99.77 -60.18
CA ARG A 347 74.71 99.85 -59.54
C ARG A 347 73.76 98.88 -60.32
N PRO A 348 72.41 98.73 -60.09
CA PRO A 348 71.51 99.10 -58.97
C PRO A 348 70.40 98.04 -58.58
N LEU A 349 69.57 98.37 -57.58
CA LEU A 349 68.10 98.15 -57.43
C LEU A 349 67.38 96.84 -57.87
N ARG A 350 66.58 96.25 -56.95
CA ARG A 350 65.09 96.22 -57.09
C ARG A 350 64.29 95.95 -55.77
N ARG A 351 62.98 96.22 -55.87
CA ARG A 351 61.83 96.03 -54.93
C ARG A 351 60.99 94.80 -55.41
N LEU A 352 59.94 94.23 -54.78
CA LEU A 352 59.01 94.60 -53.67
C LEU A 352 58.48 93.28 -52.97
N PRO A 353 57.26 93.05 -52.40
CA PRO A 353 57.05 92.07 -51.31
C PRO A 353 56.10 90.89 -51.64
N GLY A 354 55.78 90.06 -50.64
CA GLY A 354 54.69 89.06 -50.68
C GLY A 354 54.11 88.79 -49.29
N SER A 355 52.82 88.42 -49.20
CA SER A 355 52.12 88.19 -47.92
C SER A 355 51.00 87.15 -48.00
N ARG A 356 50.77 86.43 -46.89
CA ARG A 356 49.69 85.46 -46.62
C ARG A 356 49.75 84.14 -47.41
N LEU A 357 49.51 83.03 -46.69
CA LEU A 357 48.23 82.31 -46.81
C LEU A 357 47.94 81.48 -45.55
N ARG A 358 46.73 80.91 -45.48
CA ARG A 358 46.18 80.19 -44.30
C ARG A 358 45.35 78.99 -44.79
N GLY A 359 45.56 77.81 -44.19
CA GLY A 359 44.49 76.84 -43.95
C GLY A 359 44.69 75.41 -44.46
N LYS A 360 44.29 74.46 -43.60
CA LYS A 360 44.08 73.00 -43.82
C LYS A 360 45.35 72.18 -44.12
N ASN A 361 45.56 71.02 -43.52
CA ASN A 361 44.61 70.18 -42.75
C ASN A 361 44.54 70.48 -41.24
#